data_AF-A0A1J3JEG1-F1
#
_entry.id   AF-A0A1J3JEG1-F1
#
_cell.length_a   1.000
_cell.length_b   1.000
_cell.length_c   1.000
_cell.angle_alpha   90.00
_cell.angle_beta   90.00
_cell.angle_gamma   90.00
#
_symmetry.space_group_name_H-M   'P 1'
#
loop_
_entity.id
_entity.type
_entity.pdbx_description
1 polymer ?
#
loop_
_entity_poly.entity_id
_entity_poly.type
_entity_poly.pdbx_seq_one_letter_code
_entity_poly.pdbx_strand_id
1 'polypeptide(L)'
;WASNQTSRQKATTDLEQAKTQNLEKLSDRQCTPESQLKFILEAWLQIIECRRVLKWTYAYGYYLPDHEHAKRQFFEYLQGEAESGLERLHQCVEKDLVQFLNAEVPSKDFNDFRTKLAGLTSVTKNYFENLVKALENGLVDVDSHAACSSKSTSSKSTGCSNKTRGKGKGSSRTGGSSRNPDDN
;
A
#
# COMPACT_ATOMS: atom_id res chain seq x y z
N TRP A 1 -15.86 12.35 1.55
CA TRP A 1 -15.92 12.51 0.08
C TRP A 1 -15.67 13.93 -0.43
N ALA A 2 -16.18 15.00 0.22
CA ALA A 2 -16.10 16.37 -0.32
C ALA A 2 -14.67 16.89 -0.50
N SER A 3 -13.79 16.66 0.49
CA SER A 3 -12.36 17.04 0.40
C SER A 3 -11.70 16.48 -0.87
N ASN A 4 -11.89 15.19 -1.17
CA ASN A 4 -11.36 14.56 -2.38
C ASN A 4 -11.87 15.20 -3.68
N GLN A 5 -13.12 15.68 -3.72
CA GLN A 5 -13.64 16.42 -4.88
C GLN A 5 -12.89 17.74 -5.08
N THR A 6 -12.70 18.51 -4.01
CA THR A 6 -11.96 19.78 -4.05
C THR A 6 -10.51 19.56 -4.44
N SER A 7 -9.82 18.60 -3.82
CA SER A 7 -8.43 18.26 -4.14
C SER A 7 -8.29 17.79 -5.59
N ARG A 8 -9.28 17.08 -6.15
CA ARG A 8 -9.29 16.69 -7.57
C ARG A 8 -9.40 17.89 -8.51
N GLN A 9 -10.24 18.88 -8.17
CA GLN A 9 -10.36 20.11 -8.96
C GLN A 9 -9.05 20.89 -8.96
N LYS A 10 -8.42 21.03 -7.78
CA LYS A 10 -7.09 21.63 -7.68
C LYS A 10 -6.06 20.89 -8.55
N ALA A 11 -5.98 19.56 -8.45
CA ALA A 11 -5.05 18.76 -9.26
C ALA A 11 -5.33 18.88 -10.78
N THR A 12 -6.58 19.14 -11.18
CA THR A 12 -6.93 19.40 -12.58
C THR A 12 -6.38 20.76 -13.03
N THR A 13 -6.51 21.80 -12.21
CA THR A 13 -5.90 23.10 -12.48
C THR A 13 -4.37 23.01 -12.54
N ASP A 14 -3.75 22.28 -11.60
CA ASP A 14 -2.31 22.09 -11.54
C ASP A 14 -1.80 21.30 -12.77
N LEU A 15 -2.57 20.33 -13.26
CA LEU A 15 -2.28 19.62 -14.52
C LEU A 15 -2.28 20.58 -15.73
N GLU A 16 -3.27 21.47 -15.83
CA GLU A 16 -3.32 22.45 -16.92
C GLU A 16 -2.18 23.45 -16.84
N GLN A 17 -1.82 23.91 -15.63
CA GLN A 17 -0.62 24.71 -15.43
C GLN A 17 0.65 23.93 -15.81
N ALA A 18 0.72 22.64 -15.49
CA ALA A 18 1.86 21.81 -15.85
C ALA A 18 2.04 21.73 -17.37
N LYS A 19 0.94 21.50 -18.12
CA LYS A 19 0.94 21.45 -19.59
C LYS A 19 1.34 22.77 -20.24
N THR A 20 0.82 23.89 -19.73
CA THR A 20 0.89 25.19 -20.42
C THR A 20 2.11 26.02 -20.03
N GLN A 21 2.70 25.80 -18.85
CA GLN A 21 3.78 26.65 -18.34
C GLN A 21 4.97 25.83 -17.81
N ASN A 22 4.71 24.81 -17.00
CA ASN A 22 5.81 24.14 -16.29
C ASN A 22 6.64 23.27 -17.23
N LEU A 23 6.04 22.60 -18.23
CA LEU A 23 6.79 21.73 -19.15
C LEU A 23 7.80 22.49 -20.01
N GLU A 24 7.38 23.60 -20.65
CA GLU A 24 8.25 24.47 -21.44
C GLU A 24 9.38 25.00 -20.56
N LYS A 25 9.05 25.60 -19.41
CA LYS A 25 10.03 26.11 -18.46
C LYS A 25 11.02 25.04 -18.01
N LEU A 26 10.54 23.84 -17.68
CA LEU A 26 11.40 22.74 -17.25
C LEU A 26 12.28 22.21 -18.37
N SER A 27 11.76 22.17 -19.61
CA SER A 27 12.51 21.79 -20.81
C SER A 27 13.72 22.68 -20.98
N ASP A 28 13.54 23.99 -20.87
CA ASP A 28 14.64 24.97 -20.95
C ASP A 28 15.63 24.81 -19.80
N ARG A 29 15.13 24.73 -18.55
CA ARG A 29 15.99 24.68 -17.36
C ARG A 29 16.79 23.39 -17.23
N GLN A 30 16.23 22.26 -17.65
CA GLN A 30 16.86 20.94 -17.51
C GLN A 30 17.44 20.44 -18.85
N CYS A 31 17.44 21.27 -19.89
CA CYS A 31 17.88 20.93 -21.25
C CYS A 31 17.32 19.58 -21.73
N THR A 32 16.04 19.34 -21.47
CA THR A 32 15.37 18.06 -21.72
C THR A 32 14.14 18.28 -22.58
N PRO A 33 14.00 17.63 -23.74
CA PRO A 33 12.84 17.83 -24.60
C PRO A 33 11.52 17.53 -23.87
N GLU A 34 10.48 18.33 -24.11
CA GLU A 34 9.15 18.14 -23.52
C GLU A 34 8.57 16.73 -23.72
N SER A 35 8.91 16.08 -24.83
CA SER A 35 8.50 14.70 -25.12
C SER A 35 8.98 13.70 -24.06
N GLN A 36 10.07 14.01 -23.36
CA GLN A 36 10.62 13.22 -22.25
C GLN A 36 10.07 13.63 -20.88
N LEU A 37 9.32 14.72 -20.79
CA LEU A 37 8.75 15.25 -19.55
C LEU A 37 7.31 14.80 -19.28
N LYS A 38 6.74 13.98 -20.17
CA LYS A 38 5.36 13.46 -20.07
C LYS A 38 5.05 12.74 -18.75
N PHE A 39 6.05 12.17 -18.09
CA PHE A 39 5.90 11.50 -16.79
C PHE A 39 5.32 12.43 -15.70
N ILE A 40 5.51 13.75 -15.81
CA ILE A 40 4.91 14.73 -14.89
C ILE A 40 3.39 14.80 -15.10
N LEU A 41 2.94 14.79 -16.36
CA LEU A 41 1.52 14.81 -16.69
C LEU A 41 0.85 13.49 -16.27
N GLU A 42 1.53 12.36 -16.47
CA GLU A 42 1.07 11.05 -16.03
C GLU A 42 0.86 11.00 -14.50
N ALA A 43 1.78 11.57 -13.73
CA ALA A 43 1.65 11.68 -12.28
C ALA A 43 0.39 12.49 -11.88
N TRP A 44 0.17 13.64 -12.50
CA TRP A 44 -1.02 14.46 -12.25
C TRP A 44 -2.33 13.77 -12.64
N LEU A 45 -2.37 13.13 -13.81
CA LEU A 45 -3.52 12.33 -14.22
C LEU A 45 -3.81 11.20 -13.23
N GLN A 46 -2.78 10.51 -12.76
CA GLN A 46 -2.92 9.48 -11.74
C GLN A 46 -3.50 10.06 -10.44
N ILE A 47 -3.02 11.21 -9.97
CA ILE A 47 -3.56 11.89 -8.78
C ILE A 47 -5.06 12.20 -8.95
N ILE A 48 -5.45 12.73 -10.11
CA ILE A 48 -6.86 13.07 -10.41
C ILE A 48 -7.76 11.83 -10.32
N GLU A 49 -7.34 10.72 -10.94
CA GLU A 49 -8.10 9.47 -10.90
C GLU A 49 -8.12 8.86 -9.49
N CYS A 50 -7.01 8.87 -8.77
CA CYS A 50 -6.95 8.43 -7.38
C CYS A 50 -7.94 9.21 -6.49
N ARG A 51 -7.98 10.55 -6.61
CA ARG A 51 -8.94 11.39 -5.87
C ARG A 51 -10.39 11.08 -6.24
N ARG A 52 -10.66 10.76 -7.52
CA ARG A 52 -11.99 10.31 -7.96
C ARG A 52 -12.37 8.99 -7.29
N VAL A 53 -11.47 8.00 -7.27
CA VAL A 53 -11.72 6.71 -6.61
C VAL A 53 -11.97 6.93 -5.11
N LEU A 54 -11.11 7.69 -4.43
CA LEU A 54 -11.28 7.97 -2.99
C LEU A 54 -12.62 8.61 -2.68
N LYS A 55 -13.09 9.57 -3.49
CA LYS A 55 -14.42 10.17 -3.31
C LYS A 55 -15.50 9.09 -3.16
N TRP A 56 -15.46 8.06 -4.00
CA TRP A 56 -16.43 6.97 -4.00
C TRP A 56 -16.14 5.89 -2.97
N THR A 57 -14.88 5.62 -2.62
CA THR A 57 -14.54 4.67 -1.54
C THR A 57 -15.09 5.16 -0.20
N TYR A 58 -15.04 6.47 0.07
CA TYR A 58 -15.68 7.05 1.26
C TYR A 58 -17.20 6.84 1.27
N ALA A 59 -17.85 6.87 0.11
CA ALA A 59 -19.28 6.57 0.02
C ALA A 59 -19.55 5.07 0.21
N TYR A 60 -18.73 4.21 -0.39
CA TYR A 60 -18.79 2.75 -0.19
C TYR A 60 -18.64 2.39 1.29
N GLY A 61 -17.60 2.90 1.96
CA GLY A 61 -17.33 2.63 3.37
C GLY A 61 -18.46 3.09 4.30
N TYR A 62 -19.16 4.19 3.97
CA TYR A 62 -20.32 4.66 4.72
C TYR A 62 -21.49 3.67 4.71
N TYR A 63 -21.70 2.97 3.59
CA TYR A 63 -22.78 1.99 3.44
C TYR A 63 -22.37 0.56 3.80
N LEU A 64 -21.11 0.32 4.19
CA LEU A 64 -20.64 -0.99 4.59
C LEU A 64 -21.27 -1.38 5.95
N PRO A 65 -21.98 -2.51 6.07
CA PRO A 65 -22.71 -2.87 7.29
C PRO A 65 -21.82 -2.99 8.53
N ASP A 66 -22.31 -2.53 9.68
CA ASP A 66 -21.55 -2.50 10.95
C ASP A 66 -21.12 -3.88 11.46
N HIS A 67 -21.86 -4.93 11.12
CA HIS A 67 -21.56 -6.30 11.56
C HIS A 67 -20.48 -6.99 10.70
N GLU A 68 -20.14 -6.44 9.53
CA GLU A 68 -19.10 -6.98 8.65
C GLU A 68 -17.69 -6.49 9.06
N HIS A 69 -17.32 -6.73 10.32
CA HIS A 69 -16.08 -6.17 10.91
C HIS A 69 -14.81 -6.51 10.12
N ALA A 70 -14.67 -7.75 9.65
CA ALA A 70 -13.49 -8.17 8.89
C ALA A 70 -13.37 -7.41 7.56
N LYS A 71 -14.49 -7.24 6.83
CA LYS A 71 -14.52 -6.49 5.57
C LYS A 71 -14.19 -5.03 5.80
N ARG A 72 -14.71 -4.44 6.88
CA ARG A 72 -14.41 -3.05 7.26
C ARG A 72 -12.93 -2.85 7.53
N GLN A 73 -12.31 -3.70 8.35
CA GLN A 73 -10.88 -3.62 8.64
C GLN A 73 -10.03 -3.78 7.38
N PHE A 74 -10.37 -4.73 6.51
CA PHE A 74 -9.67 -4.93 5.25
C PHE A 74 -9.82 -3.75 4.29
N PHE A 75 -11.03 -3.19 4.18
CA PHE A 75 -11.30 -1.99 3.40
C PHE A 75 -10.50 -0.79 3.91
N GLU A 76 -10.52 -0.52 5.22
CA GLU A 76 -9.79 0.59 5.84
C GLU A 76 -8.27 0.46 5.61
N TYR A 77 -7.74 -0.76 5.69
CA TYR A 77 -6.34 -1.04 5.37
C TYR A 77 -6.01 -0.71 3.91
N LEU A 78 -6.79 -1.23 2.96
CA LEU A 78 -6.58 -0.97 1.53
C LEU A 78 -6.70 0.52 1.19
N GLN A 79 -7.69 1.19 1.77
CA GLN A 79 -7.88 2.62 1.60
C GLN A 79 -6.70 3.41 2.18
N GLY A 80 -6.22 3.05 3.38
CA GLY A 80 -5.09 3.72 4.03
C GLY A 80 -3.79 3.60 3.22
N GLU A 81 -3.49 2.42 2.68
CA GLU A 81 -2.33 2.21 1.80
C GLU A 81 -2.42 3.07 0.52
N ALA A 82 -3.59 3.10 -0.11
CA ALA A 82 -3.86 3.90 -1.30
C ALA A 82 -3.73 5.41 -1.02
N GLU A 83 -4.31 5.91 0.08
CA GLU A 83 -4.21 7.31 0.49
C GLU A 83 -2.76 7.70 0.79
N SER A 84 -2.02 6.87 1.52
CA SER A 84 -0.60 7.09 1.81
C SER A 84 0.25 7.13 0.54
N GLY A 85 0.01 6.24 -0.42
CA GLY A 85 0.66 6.28 -1.74
C GLY A 85 0.34 7.57 -2.50
N LEU A 86 -0.93 7.97 -2.51
CA LEU A 86 -1.39 9.19 -3.18
C LEU A 86 -0.75 10.44 -2.61
N GLU A 87 -0.68 10.60 -1.29
CA GLU A 87 -0.08 11.79 -0.69
C GLU A 87 1.42 11.88 -0.99
N ARG A 88 2.15 10.76 -0.99
CA ARG A 88 3.56 10.72 -1.41
C ARG A 88 3.75 11.14 -2.86
N LEU A 89 2.93 10.63 -3.77
CA LEU A 89 2.97 10.99 -5.18
C LEU A 89 2.66 12.48 -5.38
N HIS A 90 1.59 12.96 -4.75
CA HIS A 90 1.15 14.36 -4.85
C HIS A 90 2.20 15.33 -4.33
N GLN A 91 2.77 15.03 -3.16
CA GLN A 91 3.86 15.80 -2.57
C GLN A 91 5.09 15.87 -3.48
N CYS A 92 5.45 14.77 -4.14
CA CYS A 92 6.61 14.72 -5.03
C CYS A 92 6.43 15.60 -6.27
N VAL A 93 5.26 15.55 -6.92
CA VAL A 93 5.01 16.39 -8.11
C VAL A 93 4.73 17.85 -7.76
N GLU A 94 4.11 18.13 -6.61
CA GLU A 94 3.74 19.50 -6.21
C GLU A 94 4.92 20.27 -5.62
N LYS A 95 5.77 19.63 -4.81
CA LYS A 95 6.85 20.34 -4.08
C LYS A 95 8.24 19.99 -4.61
N ASP A 96 8.57 18.70 -4.77
CA ASP A 96 9.92 18.33 -5.19
C ASP A 96 10.22 18.81 -6.63
N LEU A 97 9.19 18.91 -7.50
CA LEU A 97 9.35 19.44 -8.86
C LEU A 97 9.81 20.92 -8.88
N VAL A 98 9.38 21.70 -7.89
CA VAL A 98 9.61 23.16 -7.84
C VAL A 98 11.09 23.51 -7.83
N GLN A 99 11.93 22.68 -7.21
CA GLN A 99 13.38 22.92 -7.16
C GLN A 99 14.01 22.88 -8.57
N PHE A 100 13.48 22.05 -9.47
CA PHE A 100 13.98 21.92 -10.84
C PHE A 100 13.41 23.00 -11.76
N LEU A 101 12.20 23.49 -11.47
CA LEU A 101 11.61 24.64 -12.15
C LEU A 101 12.33 25.95 -11.84
N ASN A 102 12.95 26.05 -10.66
CA ASN A 102 13.65 27.24 -10.19
C ASN A 102 15.18 27.12 -10.28
N ALA A 103 15.70 26.00 -10.76
CA ALA A 103 17.13 25.81 -10.96
C ALA A 103 17.66 26.75 -12.06
N GLU A 104 18.83 27.35 -11.83
CA GLU A 104 19.49 28.20 -12.84
C GLU A 104 20.19 27.38 -13.91
N VAL A 105 20.65 26.18 -13.56
CA VAL A 105 21.43 25.25 -14.40
C VAL A 105 20.80 23.86 -14.32
N PRO A 106 20.89 23.04 -15.39
CA PRO A 106 20.43 21.65 -15.34
C PRO A 106 21.00 20.89 -14.13
N SER A 107 20.10 20.23 -13.38
CA SER A 107 20.48 19.46 -12.21
C SER A 107 20.84 18.03 -12.58
N LYS A 108 21.92 17.53 -12.00
CA LYS A 108 22.34 16.12 -12.14
C LYS A 108 21.30 15.18 -11.54
N ASP A 109 20.58 15.65 -10.52
CA ASP A 109 19.59 14.88 -9.76
C ASP A 109 18.23 14.80 -10.48
N PHE A 110 18.07 15.45 -11.64
CA PHE A 110 16.80 15.46 -12.37
C PHE A 110 16.40 14.07 -12.88
N ASN A 111 17.38 13.25 -13.28
CA ASN A 111 17.12 11.87 -13.68
C ASN A 111 16.67 11.00 -12.50
N ASP A 112 17.20 11.25 -11.32
CA ASP A 112 16.77 10.56 -10.10
C ASP A 112 15.34 10.97 -9.72
N PHE A 113 15.02 12.26 -9.83
CA PHE A 113 13.66 12.75 -9.67
C PHE A 113 12.69 12.12 -10.67
N ARG A 114 13.07 12.03 -11.95
CA ARG A 114 12.25 11.38 -12.98
C ARG A 114 11.94 9.93 -12.61
N THR A 115 12.97 9.19 -12.20
CA THR A 115 12.83 7.78 -11.78
C THR A 115 11.94 7.67 -10.54
N LYS A 116 12.14 8.53 -9.55
CA LYS A 116 11.33 8.61 -8.33
C LYS A 116 9.85 8.88 -8.65
N LEU A 117 9.56 9.89 -9.47
CA LEU A 117 8.18 10.28 -9.78
C LEU A 117 7.45 9.20 -10.58
N ALA A 118 8.12 8.61 -11.58
CA ALA A 118 7.56 7.50 -12.35
C ALA A 118 7.30 6.27 -11.45
N GLY A 119 8.24 5.94 -10.57
CA GLY A 119 8.10 4.85 -9.60
C GLY A 119 6.93 5.06 -8.64
N LEU A 120 6.82 6.25 -8.03
CA LEU A 120 5.68 6.62 -7.18
C LEU A 120 4.36 6.55 -7.94
N THR A 121 4.32 7.01 -9.19
CA THR A 121 3.12 6.94 -10.03
C THR A 121 2.67 5.50 -10.23
N SER A 122 3.60 4.60 -10.58
CA SER A 122 3.32 3.17 -10.77
C SER A 122 2.87 2.48 -9.48
N VAL A 123 3.53 2.75 -8.36
CA VAL A 123 3.20 2.15 -7.07
C VAL A 123 1.82 2.61 -6.58
N THR A 124 1.54 3.91 -6.68
CA THR A 124 0.23 4.48 -6.34
C THR A 124 -0.87 3.90 -7.21
N LYS A 125 -0.64 3.77 -8.53
CA LYS A 125 -1.58 3.10 -9.43
C LYS A 125 -1.91 1.68 -8.95
N ASN A 126 -0.90 0.90 -8.58
CA ASN A 126 -1.09 -0.46 -8.08
C ASN A 126 -1.92 -0.54 -6.79
N TYR A 127 -1.69 0.36 -5.82
CA TYR A 127 -2.52 0.42 -4.61
C TYR A 127 -3.99 0.68 -4.94
N PHE A 128 -4.26 1.60 -5.87
CA PHE A 128 -5.63 1.91 -6.28
C PHE A 128 -6.28 0.79 -7.10
N GLU A 129 -5.54 0.12 -7.98
CA GLU A 129 -6.04 -1.06 -8.69
C GLU A 129 -6.42 -2.18 -7.72
N ASN A 130 -5.60 -2.43 -6.70
CA ASN A 130 -5.90 -3.43 -5.68
C ASN A 130 -7.14 -3.05 -4.85
N LEU A 131 -7.26 -1.78 -4.46
CA LEU A 131 -8.44 -1.28 -3.77
C LEU A 131 -9.70 -1.47 -4.62
N VAL A 132 -9.69 -1.05 -5.89
CA VAL A 132 -10.85 -1.18 -6.78
C VAL A 132 -11.21 -2.65 -7.00
N LYS A 133 -10.24 -3.52 -7.27
CA LYS A 133 -10.48 -4.96 -7.45
C LYS A 133 -11.11 -5.60 -6.21
N ALA A 134 -10.63 -5.26 -5.01
CA ALA A 134 -11.20 -5.78 -3.76
C ALA A 134 -12.64 -5.31 -3.54
N LEU A 135 -12.96 -4.06 -3.90
CA LEU A 135 -14.31 -3.50 -3.85
C LEU A 135 -15.24 -4.16 -4.87
N GLU A 136 -14.78 -4.38 -6.10
CA GLU A 136 -15.52 -5.08 -7.15
C GLU A 136 -15.84 -6.52 -6.77
N ASN A 137 -14.94 -7.18 -6.02
CA ASN A 137 -15.14 -8.52 -5.48
C ASN A 137 -15.95 -8.54 -4.17
N GLY A 138 -16.47 -7.40 -3.70
CA GLY A 138 -17.28 -7.32 -2.48
C GLY A 138 -16.53 -7.69 -1.19
N LEU A 139 -15.20 -7.55 -1.18
CA LEU A 139 -14.33 -7.82 -0.03
C LEU A 139 -14.41 -9.28 0.49
N VAL A 140 -14.74 -10.26 -0.36
CA VAL A 140 -14.92 -11.67 0.05
C VAL A 140 -13.63 -12.36 0.52
N ASP A 141 -12.47 -11.77 0.27
CA ASP A 141 -11.17 -12.35 0.64
C ASP A 141 -11.02 -12.60 2.16
N VAL A 142 -11.81 -11.91 2.99
CA VAL A 142 -11.85 -12.10 4.45
C VAL A 142 -12.94 -13.05 4.95
N ASP A 143 -13.90 -13.43 4.10
CA ASP A 143 -15.00 -14.34 4.49
C ASP A 143 -14.52 -15.81 4.63
N SER A 144 -13.39 -16.14 3.99
CA SER A 144 -12.81 -17.49 3.95
C SER A 144 -12.33 -18.03 5.30
N HIS A 145 -12.22 -17.17 6.33
CA HIS A 145 -11.68 -17.57 7.64
C HIS A 145 -12.76 -17.81 8.72
N ALA A 146 -14.01 -17.45 8.47
CA ALA A 146 -15.13 -17.68 9.40
C ALA A 146 -15.77 -19.07 9.23
N ALA A 147 -15.68 -19.68 8.04
CA ALA A 147 -16.35 -20.93 7.72
C ALA A 147 -15.61 -22.21 8.17
N CYS A 148 -14.36 -22.11 8.66
CA CYS A 148 -13.54 -23.28 8.98
C CYS A 148 -13.42 -23.64 10.48
N SER A 149 -14.09 -22.91 11.39
CA SER A 149 -13.96 -23.17 12.84
C SER A 149 -15.19 -23.85 13.49
N SER A 150 -16.16 -24.33 12.71
CA SER A 150 -17.40 -24.91 13.26
C SER A 150 -17.88 -26.16 12.53
N LYS A 151 -17.03 -27.17 12.37
CA LYS A 151 -17.48 -28.57 12.20
C LYS A 151 -16.63 -29.54 13.04
N SER A 152 -17.17 -29.83 14.25
CA SER A 152 -17.32 -31.15 14.91
C SER A 152 -16.21 -32.20 14.76
N THR A 153 -15.77 -32.90 15.81
CA THR A 153 -16.58 -33.93 16.48
C THR A 153 -16.23 -34.13 17.96
N SER A 154 -17.24 -33.96 18.82
CA SER A 154 -17.32 -34.62 20.12
C SER A 154 -17.55 -36.11 19.91
N SER A 155 -16.65 -36.95 20.45
CA SER A 155 -16.93 -38.38 20.66
C SER A 155 -16.76 -38.68 22.15
N LYS A 156 -17.90 -38.92 22.81
CA LYS A 156 -17.97 -39.59 24.11
C LYS A 156 -17.72 -41.08 23.86
N SER A 157 -16.79 -41.68 24.59
CA SER A 157 -16.72 -43.14 24.78
C SER A 157 -16.55 -43.48 26.26
N THR A 158 -17.42 -44.37 26.70
CA THR A 158 -17.65 -44.87 28.05
C THR A 158 -16.66 -45.98 28.43
N GLY A 159 -16.12 -45.92 29.67
CA GLY A 159 -15.71 -47.02 30.57
C GLY A 159 -14.82 -48.19 30.13
N CYS A 160 -13.71 -48.44 30.84
CA CYS A 160 -13.48 -49.62 31.70
C CYS A 160 -12.06 -49.63 32.31
N SER A 161 -11.97 -50.00 33.58
CA SER A 161 -10.75 -50.16 34.38
C SER A 161 -10.00 -51.48 34.08
N ASN A 162 -8.66 -51.48 34.15
CA ASN A 162 -7.90 -52.50 34.91
C ASN A 162 -6.40 -52.18 35.11
N LYS A 163 -5.90 -52.56 36.29
CA LYS A 163 -4.51 -52.51 36.78
C LYS A 163 -3.56 -53.42 35.99
N THR A 164 -2.27 -53.06 35.90
CA THR A 164 -1.14 -53.93 36.28
C THR A 164 0.20 -53.18 36.41
N ARG A 165 1.04 -53.65 37.35
CA ARG A 165 2.35 -53.16 37.80
C ARG A 165 3.50 -53.62 36.88
N GLY A 166 4.61 -52.87 36.88
CA GLY A 166 5.97 -53.36 36.59
C GLY A 166 6.88 -52.24 36.04
N LYS A 167 7.60 -51.47 36.88
CA LYS A 167 8.95 -51.73 37.45
C LYS A 167 10.05 -51.87 36.38
N GLY A 168 10.80 -50.79 36.16
CA GLY A 168 12.06 -50.76 35.41
C GLY A 168 12.90 -49.57 35.87
N LYS A 169 14.06 -49.87 36.47
CA LYS A 169 14.97 -49.00 37.21
C LYS A 169 16.19 -48.75 36.33
N GLY A 170 16.67 -47.52 36.21
CA GLY A 170 17.92 -47.22 35.50
C GLY A 170 18.39 -45.80 35.79
N SER A 171 19.51 -45.69 36.49
CA SER A 171 20.18 -44.46 36.93
C SER A 171 21.60 -44.46 36.38
N SER A 172 22.05 -43.34 35.80
CA SER A 172 23.46 -42.85 35.74
C SER A 172 23.48 -41.59 34.84
N ARG A 173 23.84 -40.36 35.28
CA ARG A 173 25.21 -39.84 35.56
C ARG A 173 26.17 -40.17 34.39
N THR A 174 26.89 -39.28 33.70
CA THR A 174 27.62 -38.02 33.98
C THR A 174 28.18 -37.56 32.62
N GLY A 175 28.21 -36.28 32.26
CA GLY A 175 29.38 -35.40 32.44
C GLY A 175 30.07 -35.08 31.10
N GLY A 176 30.58 -33.85 30.93
CA GLY A 176 31.49 -33.51 29.82
C GLY A 176 31.37 -32.08 29.32
N SER A 177 32.47 -31.32 29.42
CA SER A 177 32.58 -29.86 29.29
C SER A 177 33.23 -29.42 27.96
N SER A 178 33.26 -28.09 27.73
CA SER A 178 34.16 -27.30 26.84
C SER A 178 33.76 -27.16 25.36
N ARG A 179 33.98 -26.05 24.64
CA ARG A 179 34.60 -24.72 24.88
C ARG A 179 34.28 -23.85 23.62
N ASN A 180 34.11 -22.53 23.77
CA ASN A 180 34.19 -21.52 22.69
C ASN A 180 35.62 -21.49 22.08
N PRO A 181 35.83 -20.98 20.84
CA PRO A 181 36.09 -19.53 20.56
C PRO A 181 35.47 -19.10 19.21
N ASP A 182 35.55 -17.88 18.65
CA ASP A 182 35.98 -16.52 19.01
C ASP A 182 35.35 -15.62 17.91
N ASP A 183 34.97 -14.39 18.26
CA ASP A 183 34.65 -13.31 17.32
C ASP A 183 35.86 -12.37 17.22
N ASN A 184 36.28 -12.05 15.99
CA ASN A 184 37.02 -10.84 15.66
C ASN A 184 36.67 -10.37 14.24
#